data_AF-Q1GUU2-F1
#
_entry.id   AF-Q1GUU2-F1
#
_cell.length_a   1.000
_cell.length_b   1.000
_cell.length_c   1.000
_cell.angle_alpha   90.00
_cell.angle_beta   90.00
_cell.angle_gamma   90.00
#
_symmetry.space_group_name_H-M   'P 1'
#
loop_
_entity.id
_entity.type
_entity.pdbx_description
1 polymer ?
#
loop_
_entity_poly.entity_id
_entity_poly.type
_entity_poly.pdbx_seq_one_letter_code
_entity_poly.pdbx_strand_id
1 'polypeptide(L)'
;MSPRFSDFERFADELARLRGRMRALYADTRAQSGLAEMELTVLTAVVNAATPPTVAQIGRSLGHPRQVVQRAANRLAALDLIDFADNPDHKRASLIIATDAGRALKAADHDRAQAVTTDILARIDGEMFADAADRLQEIRQGIETYLRARDR
;
A
#
# COMPACT_ATOMS: atom_id res chain seq x y z
N MET A 1 25.99 -14.51 -25.73
CA MET A 1 24.96 -15.27 -25.00
C MET A 1 23.87 -14.27 -24.64
N SER A 2 22.75 -14.24 -25.36
CA SER A 2 21.66 -13.31 -25.03
C SER A 2 21.19 -13.58 -23.60
N PRO A 3 20.85 -12.55 -22.81
CA PRO A 3 20.40 -12.76 -21.44
C PRO A 3 19.18 -13.68 -21.44
N ARG A 4 19.19 -14.66 -20.53
CA ARG A 4 18.15 -15.69 -20.38
C ARG A 4 16.77 -15.11 -20.05
N PHE A 5 16.71 -13.86 -19.62
CA PHE A 5 15.51 -13.09 -19.26
C PHE A 5 15.63 -11.65 -19.74
N SER A 6 14.50 -11.06 -20.14
CA SER A 6 14.36 -9.63 -20.39
C SER A 6 14.57 -8.79 -19.12
N ASP A 7 14.89 -7.51 -19.27
CA ASP A 7 14.97 -6.58 -18.14
C ASP A 7 13.65 -6.51 -17.36
N PHE A 8 12.51 -6.68 -18.04
CA PHE A 8 11.19 -6.75 -17.43
C PHE A 8 11.01 -7.96 -16.52
N GLU A 9 11.43 -9.15 -16.96
CA GLU A 9 11.35 -10.37 -16.15
C GLU A 9 12.28 -10.32 -14.94
N ARG A 10 13.49 -9.74 -15.10
CA ARG A 10 14.40 -9.49 -13.97
C ARG A 10 13.78 -8.54 -12.95
N PHE A 11 13.18 -7.45 -13.41
CA PHE A 11 12.48 -6.50 -12.55
C PHE A 11 11.34 -7.17 -11.76
N ALA A 12 10.53 -8.01 -12.42
CA ALA A 12 9.43 -8.72 -11.77
C ALA A 12 9.91 -9.68 -10.67
N ASP A 13 11.00 -10.42 -10.91
CA ASP A 13 11.61 -11.31 -9.90
C ASP A 13 12.16 -10.51 -8.71
N GLU A 14 12.91 -9.43 -8.96
CA GLU A 14 13.47 -8.59 -7.91
C GLU A 14 12.38 -7.90 -7.07
N LEU A 15 11.30 -7.43 -7.70
CA LEU A 15 10.17 -6.86 -6.97
C LEU A 15 9.52 -7.89 -6.02
N ALA A 16 9.40 -9.15 -6.45
CA ALA A 16 8.85 -10.21 -5.61
C ALA A 16 9.76 -10.54 -4.42
N ARG A 17 11.09 -10.60 -4.63
CA ARG A 17 12.10 -10.81 -3.58
C ARG A 17 12.10 -9.66 -2.59
N LEU A 18 12.14 -8.43 -3.08
CA LEU A 18 12.16 -7.23 -2.25
C LEU A 18 10.90 -7.12 -1.40
N ARG A 19 9.71 -7.38 -1.97
CA ARG A 19 8.46 -7.43 -1.21
C ARG A 19 8.54 -8.43 -0.04
N GLY A 20 9.13 -9.60 -0.27
CA GLY A 20 9.34 -10.60 0.78
C GLY A 20 10.29 -10.12 1.89
N ARG A 21 11.37 -9.41 1.54
CA ARG A 21 12.30 -8.82 2.52
C ARG A 21 11.67 -7.67 3.30
N MET A 22 10.94 -6.78 2.64
CA MET A 22 10.21 -5.69 3.30
C MET A 22 9.16 -6.23 4.29
N ARG A 23 8.47 -7.33 3.93
CA ARG A 23 7.52 -7.98 4.85
C ARG A 23 8.23 -8.56 6.07
N ALA A 24 9.36 -9.22 5.89
CA ALA A 24 10.14 -9.80 7.00
C ALA A 24 10.71 -8.71 7.92
N LEU A 25 11.19 -7.61 7.33
CA LEU A 25 11.77 -6.47 8.05
C LEU A 25 10.79 -5.88 9.09
N TYR A 26 9.50 -5.82 8.75
CA TYR A 26 8.45 -5.25 9.60
C TYR A 26 7.52 -6.31 10.19
N ALA A 27 7.93 -7.59 10.25
CA ALA A 27 7.05 -8.68 10.68
C ALA A 27 6.49 -8.45 12.10
N ASP A 28 7.34 -8.07 13.05
CA ASP A 28 6.95 -7.86 14.44
C ASP A 28 6.04 -6.64 14.59
N THR A 29 6.36 -5.53 13.92
CA THR A 29 5.53 -4.32 13.87
C THR A 29 4.13 -4.66 13.34
N ARG A 30 4.05 -5.42 12.25
CA ARG A 30 2.78 -5.83 11.65
C ARG A 30 1.98 -6.74 12.58
N ALA A 31 2.64 -7.71 13.23
CA ALA A 31 1.98 -8.63 14.15
C ALA A 31 1.32 -7.91 15.32
N GLN A 32 1.99 -6.89 15.86
CA GLN A 32 1.50 -6.10 16.99
C GLN A 32 0.36 -5.12 16.63
N SER A 33 0.11 -4.85 15.34
CA SER A 33 -1.04 -4.03 14.91
C SER A 33 -2.39 -4.69 15.22
N GLY A 34 -2.42 -6.02 15.40
CA GLY A 34 -3.65 -6.79 15.60
C GLY A 34 -4.55 -6.88 14.36
N LEU A 35 -4.13 -6.34 13.22
CA LEU A 35 -4.89 -6.33 11.96
C LEU A 35 -4.45 -7.46 11.04
N ALA A 36 -5.40 -7.99 10.27
CA ALA A 36 -5.08 -8.87 9.17
C ALA A 36 -4.29 -8.11 8.09
N GLU A 37 -3.54 -8.84 7.26
CA GLU A 37 -2.66 -8.24 6.25
C GLU A 37 -3.37 -7.25 5.32
N MET A 38 -4.58 -7.59 4.85
CA MET A 38 -5.33 -6.73 3.95
C MET A 38 -5.91 -5.51 4.66
N GLU A 39 -6.33 -5.64 5.92
CA GLU A 39 -6.81 -4.53 6.74
C GLU A 39 -5.68 -3.52 6.97
N LEU A 40 -4.50 -3.99 7.39
CA LEU A 40 -3.34 -3.14 7.58
C LEU A 40 -2.92 -2.44 6.29
N THR A 41 -2.96 -3.15 5.16
CA THR A 41 -2.64 -2.58 3.84
C THR A 41 -3.65 -1.51 3.43
N VAL A 42 -4.95 -1.74 3.63
CA VAL A 42 -6.00 -0.76 3.33
C VAL A 42 -5.91 0.46 4.27
N LEU A 43 -5.71 0.26 5.58
CA LEU A 43 -5.55 1.35 6.53
C LEU A 43 -4.33 2.22 6.18
N THR A 44 -3.21 1.59 5.82
CA THR A 44 -2.01 2.31 5.36
C THR A 44 -2.28 3.12 4.09
N ALA A 45 -3.02 2.54 3.13
CA ALA A 45 -3.39 3.25 1.90
C ALA A 45 -4.30 4.46 2.18
N VAL A 46 -5.21 4.37 3.15
CA VAL A 46 -6.08 5.48 3.55
C VAL A 46 -5.30 6.57 4.27
N VAL A 47 -4.46 6.21 5.25
CA VAL A 47 -3.69 7.16 6.06
C VAL A 47 -2.66 7.92 5.22
N ASN A 48 -2.03 7.26 4.24
CA ASN A 48 -0.98 7.87 3.41
C ASN A 48 -1.53 8.56 2.16
N ALA A 49 -2.83 8.50 1.89
CA ALA A 49 -3.40 9.13 0.71
C ALA A 49 -3.43 10.66 0.85
N ALA A 50 -2.96 11.37 -0.18
CA ALA A 50 -3.04 12.82 -0.24
C ALA A 50 -4.50 13.34 -0.24
N THR A 51 -5.42 12.55 -0.79
CA THR A 51 -6.86 12.80 -0.77
C THR A 51 -7.61 11.53 -0.39
N PRO A 52 -8.77 11.61 0.30
CA PRO A 52 -9.54 10.43 0.68
C PRO A 52 -9.83 9.51 -0.52
N PRO A 53 -9.38 8.25 -0.50
CA PRO A 53 -9.59 7.34 -1.62
C PRO A 53 -10.91 6.58 -1.48
N THR A 54 -11.47 6.13 -2.59
CA THR A 54 -12.55 5.14 -2.63
C THR A 54 -11.98 3.71 -2.59
N VAL A 55 -12.82 2.74 -2.21
CA VAL A 55 -12.48 1.29 -2.29
C VAL A 55 -12.00 0.89 -3.69
N ALA A 56 -12.60 1.46 -4.73
CA ALA A 56 -12.22 1.15 -6.11
C ALA A 56 -10.84 1.74 -6.47
N GLN A 57 -10.50 2.93 -5.98
CA GLN A 57 -9.16 3.51 -6.18
C GLN A 57 -8.09 2.67 -5.47
N ILE A 58 -8.33 2.28 -4.21
CA ILE A 58 -7.41 1.40 -3.47
C ILE A 58 -7.25 0.04 -4.17
N GLY A 59 -8.36 -0.57 -4.61
CA GLY A 59 -8.31 -1.86 -5.33
C GLY A 59 -7.46 -1.79 -6.59
N ARG A 60 -7.60 -0.72 -7.37
CA ARG A 60 -6.77 -0.51 -8.57
C ARG A 60 -5.30 -0.30 -8.23
N SER A 61 -4.99 0.54 -7.24
CA SER A 61 -3.59 0.85 -6.89
C SER A 61 -2.86 -0.34 -6.26
N LEU A 62 -3.58 -1.19 -5.51
CA LEU A 62 -3.01 -2.38 -4.87
C LEU A 62 -3.10 -3.65 -5.73
N GLY A 63 -3.77 -3.61 -6.89
CA GLY A 63 -3.98 -4.78 -7.74
C GLY A 63 -4.93 -5.83 -7.14
N HIS A 64 -5.89 -5.40 -6.32
CA HIS A 64 -6.86 -6.28 -5.66
C HIS A 64 -8.29 -6.06 -6.15
N PRO A 65 -9.11 -7.13 -6.25
CA PRO A 65 -10.53 -6.98 -6.55
C PRO A 65 -11.23 -6.07 -5.54
N ARG A 66 -12.17 -5.25 -6.02
CA ARG A 66 -12.96 -4.31 -5.18
C ARG A 66 -13.54 -5.01 -3.95
N GLN A 67 -14.04 -6.23 -4.09
CA GLN A 67 -14.63 -6.99 -2.99
C GLN A 67 -13.63 -7.33 -1.87
N VAL A 68 -12.36 -7.59 -2.21
CA VAL A 68 -11.31 -7.86 -1.22
C VAL A 68 -11.07 -6.60 -0.38
N VAL A 69 -10.93 -5.46 -1.05
CA VAL A 69 -10.73 -4.16 -0.39
C VAL A 69 -11.96 -3.75 0.42
N GLN A 70 -13.16 -3.97 -0.10
CA GLN A 70 -14.40 -3.65 0.61
C GLN A 70 -14.52 -4.44 1.92
N ARG A 71 -14.17 -5.74 1.92
CA ARG A 71 -14.20 -6.55 3.16
C ARG A 71 -13.25 -5.99 4.21
N ALA A 72 -12.03 -5.64 3.81
CA ALA A 72 -11.06 -5.03 4.72
C ALA A 72 -11.54 -3.66 5.23
N ALA A 73 -12.07 -2.80 4.35
CA ALA A 73 -12.64 -1.51 4.75
C ALA A 73 -13.80 -1.68 5.74
N ASN A 74 -14.75 -2.58 5.46
CA ASN A 74 -15.85 -2.85 6.39
C ASN A 74 -15.35 -3.33 7.75
N ARG A 75 -14.29 -4.16 7.78
CA ARG A 75 -13.70 -4.62 9.04
C ARG A 75 -13.01 -3.49 9.80
N LEU A 76 -12.28 -2.61 9.12
CA LEU A 76 -11.66 -1.43 9.72
C LEU A 76 -12.71 -0.45 10.27
N ALA A 77 -13.82 -0.25 9.57
CA ALA A 77 -14.94 0.58 10.05
C ALA A 77 -15.58 -0.03 11.30
N ALA A 78 -15.77 -1.36 11.34
CA ALA A 78 -16.24 -2.06 12.52
C ALA A 78 -15.26 -2.02 13.71
N LEU A 79 -13.99 -1.64 13.47
CA LEU A 79 -12.98 -1.41 14.49
C LEU A 79 -12.81 0.09 14.83
N ASP A 80 -13.64 0.96 14.27
CA ASP A 80 -13.57 2.42 14.44
C ASP A 80 -12.23 3.02 13.96
N LEU A 81 -11.59 2.39 12.96
CA LEU A 81 -10.30 2.85 12.40
C LEU A 81 -10.47 3.69 11.13
N ILE A 82 -11.61 3.56 10.45
CA ILE A 82 -11.97 4.37 9.28
C ILE A 82 -13.45 4.71 9.31
N ASP A 83 -13.81 5.75 8.55
CA ASP A 83 -15.18 6.12 8.23
C ASP A 83 -15.41 6.16 6.73
N PHE A 84 -16.67 5.98 6.34
CA PHE A 84 -17.15 6.24 4.98
C PHE A 84 -17.77 7.63 4.91
N ALA A 85 -17.29 8.44 3.97
CA ALA A 85 -17.83 9.77 3.71
C ALA A 85 -18.47 9.85 2.32
N ASP A 86 -19.39 10.81 2.16
CA ASP A 86 -20.01 11.09 0.88
C ASP A 86 -18.98 11.50 -0.17
N ASN A 87 -19.22 11.08 -1.40
CA ASN A 87 -18.42 11.47 -2.55
C ASN A 87 -19.25 12.38 -3.46
N PRO A 88 -18.96 13.69 -3.52
CA PRO A 88 -19.68 14.65 -4.35
C PRO A 88 -19.71 14.27 -5.83
N ASP A 89 -18.63 13.66 -6.32
CA ASP A 89 -18.48 13.29 -7.72
C ASP A 89 -19.19 11.98 -8.07
N HIS A 90 -19.49 11.13 -7.07
CA HIS A 90 -20.06 9.82 -7.31
C HIS A 90 -20.79 9.22 -6.10
N LYS A 91 -22.11 9.43 -6.02
CA LYS A 91 -22.99 9.01 -4.90
C LYS A 91 -22.84 7.57 -4.39
N ARG A 92 -22.46 6.61 -5.25
CA ARG A 92 -22.30 5.18 -4.89
C ARG A 92 -20.86 4.76 -4.56
N ALA A 93 -19.92 5.70 -4.56
CA ALA A 93 -18.50 5.43 -4.34
C ALA A 93 -17.99 6.29 -3.18
N SER A 94 -18.40 5.94 -1.96
CA SER A 94 -17.98 6.63 -0.75
C SER A 94 -16.47 6.76 -0.65
N LEU A 95 -16.03 7.91 -0.17
CA LEU A 95 -14.65 8.17 0.22
C LEU A 95 -14.37 7.43 1.54
N ILE A 96 -13.13 7.04 1.74
CA ILE A 96 -12.67 6.42 2.99
C ILE A 96 -11.75 7.41 3.70
N ILE A 97 -12.01 7.65 4.97
CA ILE A 97 -11.23 8.57 5.81
C ILE A 97 -10.76 7.81 7.04
N ALA A 98 -9.50 7.98 7.45
CA ALA A 98 -9.04 7.42 8.72
C ALA A 98 -9.66 8.18 9.90
N THR A 99 -10.04 7.47 10.95
CA THR A 99 -10.40 8.11 12.24
C THR A 99 -9.13 8.54 12.97
N ASP A 100 -9.29 9.24 14.11
CA ASP A 100 -8.16 9.51 15.00
C ASP A 100 -7.55 8.22 15.55
N ALA A 101 -8.37 7.20 15.84
CA ALA A 101 -7.89 5.89 16.27
C ALA A 101 -7.10 5.17 15.16
N GLY A 102 -7.56 5.24 13.91
CA GLY A 102 -6.83 4.71 12.75
C GLY A 102 -5.47 5.37 12.55
N ARG A 103 -5.41 6.70 12.68
CA ARG A 103 -4.15 7.46 12.64
C ARG A 103 -3.23 7.10 13.81
N ALA A 104 -3.76 7.01 15.02
CA ALA A 104 -2.99 6.67 16.22
C ALA A 104 -2.40 5.26 16.12
N LEU A 105 -3.15 4.29 15.61
CA LEU A 105 -2.63 2.93 15.36
C LEU A 105 -1.46 2.97 14.36
N LYS A 106 -1.58 3.74 13.28
CA LYS A 106 -0.49 3.91 12.30
C LYS A 106 0.71 4.66 12.85
N ALA A 107 0.51 5.64 13.74
CA ALA A 107 1.61 6.31 14.44
C ALA A 107 2.35 5.32 15.36
N ALA A 108 1.62 4.51 16.13
CA ALA A 108 2.23 3.48 16.97
C ALA A 108 2.98 2.40 16.16
N ASP A 109 2.48 2.03 14.97
CA ASP A 109 3.24 1.18 14.04
C ASP A 109 4.54 1.86 13.58
N HIS A 110 4.46 3.16 13.25
CA HIS A 110 5.62 3.94 12.81
C HIS A 110 6.69 3.99 13.90
N ASP A 111 6.31 4.32 15.13
CA ASP A 111 7.23 4.40 16.28
C ASP A 111 7.93 3.05 16.53
N ARG A 112 7.19 1.94 16.43
CA ARG A 112 7.76 0.59 16.55
C ARG A 112 8.70 0.22 15.41
N ALA A 113 8.44 0.74 14.22
CA ALA A 113 9.29 0.53 13.05
C ALA A 113 10.57 1.38 13.07
N GLN A 114 10.63 2.46 13.87
CA GLN A 114 11.72 3.43 13.80
C GLN A 114 13.11 2.81 13.99
N ALA A 115 13.30 1.97 15.01
CA ALA A 115 14.60 1.35 15.27
C ALA A 115 15.10 0.55 14.04
N VAL A 116 14.21 -0.25 13.46
CA VAL A 116 14.49 -1.04 12.25
C VAL A 116 14.77 -0.12 11.05
N THR A 117 13.98 0.93 10.87
CA THR A 117 14.18 1.91 9.78
C THR A 117 15.53 2.63 9.91
N THR A 118 15.89 3.10 11.10
CA THR A 118 17.18 3.73 11.38
C THR A 118 18.34 2.78 11.09
N ASP A 119 18.25 1.52 11.51
CA ASP A 119 19.27 0.51 11.24
C ASP A 119 19.48 0.26 9.74
N ILE A 120 18.41 0.25 8.96
CA ILE A 120 18.49 0.08 7.50
C ILE A 120 19.09 1.32 6.84
N LEU A 121 18.65 2.53 7.23
CA LEU A 121 19.17 3.78 6.67
C LEU A 121 20.64 4.06 7.04
N ALA A 122 21.16 3.44 8.11
CA ALA A 122 22.58 3.46 8.41
C ALA A 122 23.42 2.55 7.49
N ARG A 123 22.79 1.64 6.74
CA ARG A 123 23.44 0.62 5.91
C ARG A 123 23.21 0.83 4.41
N ILE A 124 22.09 1.47 4.05
CA ILE A 124 21.65 1.71 2.69
C ILE A 124 21.30 3.18 2.58
N ASP A 125 21.78 3.83 1.53
CA ASP A 125 21.54 5.23 1.28
C ASP A 125 20.02 5.53 1.16
N GLY A 126 19.58 6.59 1.83
CA GLY A 126 18.21 7.09 1.80
C GLY A 126 17.79 7.53 0.41
N GLU A 127 18.70 8.15 -0.36
CA GLU A 127 18.41 8.62 -1.73
C GLU A 127 18.07 7.45 -2.65
N MET A 128 18.71 6.30 -2.46
CA MET A 128 18.41 5.08 -3.23
C MET A 128 16.96 4.62 -3.06
N PHE A 129 16.38 4.78 -1.86
CA PHE A 129 14.97 4.43 -1.63
C PHE A 129 14.01 5.41 -2.30
N ALA A 130 14.32 6.71 -2.27
CA ALA A 130 13.51 7.74 -2.92
C ALA A 130 13.47 7.53 -4.44
N ASP A 131 14.64 7.37 -5.07
CA ASP A 131 14.77 7.12 -6.50
C ASP A 131 14.05 5.82 -6.93
N ALA A 132 14.17 4.77 -6.12
CA ALA A 132 13.48 3.50 -6.38
C ALA A 132 11.96 3.66 -6.27
N ALA A 133 11.46 4.39 -5.27
CA ALA A 133 10.03 4.63 -5.10
C ALA A 133 9.43 5.40 -6.29
N ASP A 134 10.11 6.42 -6.78
CA ASP A 134 9.67 7.21 -7.94
C ASP A 134 9.60 6.36 -9.21
N ARG A 135 10.64 5.55 -9.48
CA ARG A 135 10.65 4.62 -10.63
C ARG A 135 9.56 3.56 -10.52
N LEU A 136 9.33 2.99 -9.34
CA LEU A 136 8.26 2.02 -9.10
C LEU A 136 6.89 2.64 -9.32
N GLN A 137 6.70 3.89 -8.91
CA GLN A 137 5.47 4.63 -9.14
C GLN A 137 5.22 4.87 -10.64
N GLU A 138 6.22 5.30 -11.39
CA GLU A 138 6.12 5.50 -12.84
C GLU A 138 5.73 4.20 -13.56
N ILE A 139 6.43 3.10 -13.25
CA ILE A 139 6.13 1.77 -13.81
C ILE A 139 4.70 1.35 -13.48
N ARG A 140 4.27 1.50 -12.22
CA ARG A 140 2.91 1.17 -11.78
C ARG A 140 1.87 1.98 -12.56
N GLN A 141 2.06 3.29 -12.72
CA GLN A 141 1.14 4.14 -13.47
C GLN A 141 1.06 3.76 -14.96
N GLY A 142 2.19 3.39 -15.57
CA GLY A 142 2.23 2.86 -16.94
C GLY A 142 1.42 1.57 -17.10
N ILE A 143 1.59 0.62 -16.17
CA ILE A 143 0.82 -0.65 -16.16
C ILE A 143 -0.67 -0.37 -15.95
N GLU A 144 -1.04 0.48 -15.00
CA GLU A 144 -2.44 0.85 -14.77
C GLU A 144 -3.09 1.48 -16.01
N THR A 145 -2.34 2.31 -16.75
CA THR A 145 -2.81 2.93 -18.00
C THR A 145 -3.04 1.88 -19.08
N TYR A 146 -2.10 0.95 -19.26
CA TYR A 146 -2.23 -0.17 -20.20
C TYR A 146 -3.44 -1.05 -19.87
N LEU A 147 -3.63 -1.43 -18.60
CA LEU A 147 -4.77 -2.25 -18.18
C LEU A 147 -6.12 -1.55 -18.43
N ARG A 148 -6.22 -0.24 -18.15
CA ARG A 148 -7.43 0.54 -18.46
C ARG A 148 -7.73 0.61 -19.95
N ALA A 149 -6.71 0.62 -20.80
CA ALA A 149 -6.91 0.61 -22.25
C ALA A 149 -7.33 -0.76 -22.77
N ARG A 150 -6.85 -1.85 -22.14
CA ARG A 150 -7.21 -3.23 -22.50
C ARG A 150 -8.64 -3.60 -22.11
N ASP A 151 -9.14 -3.04 -21.00
CA ASP A 151 -10.47 -3.34 -20.47
C ASP A 151 -11.58 -2.44 -21.06
N ARG A 152 -11.24 -1.59 -22.06
CA ARG A 152 -12.17 -0.74 -22.84
C ARG A 152 -12.46 -1.37 -24.20
#